data_AF-A0A378YF78-F1
#
_entry.id   AF-A0A378YF78-F1
#
_cell.length_a   1.000
_cell.length_b   1.000
_cell.length_c   1.000
_cell.angle_alpha   90.00
_cell.angle_beta   90.00
_cell.angle_gamma   90.00
#
_symmetry.space_group_name_H-M   'P 1'
#
loop_
_entity.id
_entity.type
_entity.pdbx_description
1 polymer ?
#
loop_
_entity_poly.entity_id
_entity_poly.type
_entity_poly.pdbx_seq_one_letter_code
_entity_poly.pdbx_strand_id
1 'polypeptide(L)' 'MPAEVRRKQMVCVSTVDGPAEQPLTIVRAALDVATEEGTPILTEVYERAGNWRVRAVGQGYSTDLAVLARSYGVEVSD' A
#
# COMPACT_ATOMS: atom_id res chain seq x y z
N MET A 1 30.09 11.18 6.30
CA MET A 1 28.70 11.08 5.79
C MET A 1 28.08 9.87 6.48
N PRO A 2 27.04 10.01 7.33
CA PRO A 2 26.51 8.88 8.09
C PRO A 2 25.71 7.94 7.19
N ALA A 3 25.67 6.68 7.60
CA ALA A 3 25.17 5.54 6.84
C ALA A 3 23.64 5.62 6.58
N GLU A 4 23.25 5.33 5.34
CA GLU A 4 21.87 5.16 4.90
C GLU A 4 21.26 3.93 5.61
N VAL A 5 20.45 4.17 6.64
CA VAL A 5 19.71 3.12 7.35
C VAL A 5 18.58 2.66 6.45
N ARG A 6 18.83 1.66 5.60
CA ARG A 6 17.76 0.96 4.86
C ARG A 6 16.93 0.14 5.84
N ARG A 7 15.97 0.78 6.49
CA ARG A 7 14.97 0.11 7.33
C ARG A 7 14.10 -0.76 6.43
N LYS A 8 14.10 -2.06 6.67
CA LYS A 8 13.32 -3.03 5.88
C LYS A 8 11.85 -2.80 6.14
N GLN A 9 11.14 -2.31 5.13
CA GLN A 9 9.69 -2.23 5.13
C GLN A 9 9.12 -3.65 4.97
N MET A 10 8.47 -4.17 6.01
CA MET A 10 7.82 -5.48 5.97
C MET A 10 6.31 -5.28 5.85
N VAL A 11 5.80 -5.28 4.61
CA VAL A 11 4.36 -5.31 4.37
C VAL A 11 3.92 -6.78 4.29
N CYS A 12 3.31 -7.27 5.36
CA CYS A 12 2.61 -8.55 5.34
C CYS A 12 1.20 -8.33 4.76
N VAL A 13 0.78 -9.21 3.84
CA VAL A 13 -0.60 -9.27 3.35
C VAL A 13 -1.03 -10.72 3.53
N SER A 14 -1.97 -10.95 4.41
CA SER A 14 -2.62 -12.25 4.60
C SER A 14 -4.07 -12.11 4.19
N THR A 15 -4.54 -12.95 3.28
CA THR A 15 -5.97 -13.09 2.97
C THR A 15 -6.59 -14.08 3.94
N VAL A 16 -7.70 -13.72 4.56
CA VAL A 16 -8.56 -14.65 5.29
C VAL A 16 -9.80 -14.87 4.44
N ASP A 17 -10.15 -16.12 4.16
CA ASP A 17 -11.42 -16.43 3.51
C ASP A 17 -12.56 -16.31 4.54
N GLY A 18 -13.62 -15.59 4.19
CA GLY A 18 -14.85 -15.56 4.98
C GLY A 18 -15.69 -16.83 4.81
N PRO A 19 -16.76 -17.02 5.60
CA PRO A 19 -17.68 -18.14 5.39
C PRO A 19 -18.20 -18.14 3.94
N ALA A 20 -18.41 -19.32 3.36
CA ALA A 20 -18.71 -19.49 1.93
C ALA A 20 -19.94 -18.67 1.44
N GLU A 21 -20.86 -18.32 2.34
CA GLU A 21 -22.05 -17.51 2.04
C GLU A 21 -21.81 -15.99 2.13
N GLN A 22 -20.72 -15.55 2.78
CA GLN A 22 -20.30 -14.15 2.90
C GLN A 22 -18.76 -14.08 2.80
N PRO A 23 -18.18 -14.11 1.58
CA PRO A 23 -16.74 -14.02 1.43
C PRO A 23 -16.27 -12.65 1.94
N LEU A 24 -15.52 -12.68 3.04
CA LEU A 24 -14.95 -11.49 3.66
C LEU A 24 -13.43 -11.56 3.57
N THR A 25 -12.85 -10.92 2.56
CA THR A 25 -11.39 -10.86 2.41
C THR A 25 -10.83 -9.74 3.29
N ILE A 26 -10.17 -10.11 4.38
CA ILE A 26 -9.45 -9.16 5.23
C ILE A 26 -8.00 -9.07 4.77
N VAL A 27 -7.51 -7.83 4.62
CA VAL A 27 -6.10 -7.51 4.35
C VAL A 27 -5.58 -6.70 5.52
N ARG A 28 -4.48 -7.14 6.13
CA ARG A 28 -3.84 -6.41 7.22
C ARG A 28 -2.40 -6.10 6.89
N ALA A 29 -2.09 -4.81 6.74
CA ALA A 29 -0.73 -4.32 6.61
C ALA A 29 -0.28 -3.70 7.94
N ALA A 30 0.93 -4.02 8.37
CA ALA A 30 1.60 -3.33 9.47
C ALA A 30 2.68 -2.43 8.89
N LEU A 31 2.60 -1.14 9.18
CA LEU A 31 3.63 -0.17 8.83
C LEU A 31 4.38 0.21 10.11
N ASP A 32 5.66 -0.13 10.18
CA ASP A 32 6.56 0.49 11.16
C ASP A 32 7.08 1.77 10.53
N VAL A 33 6.75 2.92 11.12
CA VAL A 33 6.65 4.19 10.41
C VAL A 33 8.01 4.65 9.83
N ALA A 34 8.05 4.88 8.53
CA ALA A 34 9.13 5.62 7.88
C ALA A 34 9.03 7.09 8.34
N THR A 35 10.09 7.58 8.98
CA THR A 35 10.07 8.79 9.82
C THR A 35 10.37 10.08 9.07
N GLU A 36 10.21 10.12 7.75
CA GLU A 36 10.50 11.33 6.96
C GLU A 36 9.39 11.54 5.93
N GLU A 37 8.92 12.79 5.85
CA GLU A 37 7.84 13.28 5.00
C GLU A 37 7.77 12.59 3.64
N GLY A 38 6.76 11.75 3.44
CA GLY A 38 6.54 11.09 2.17
C GLY A 38 5.17 10.42 2.11
N THR A 39 4.63 10.32 0.90
CA THR A 39 3.36 9.65 0.64
C THR A 39 3.62 8.18 0.30
N PRO A 40 3.23 7.20 1.16
CA PRO A 40 3.50 5.80 0.88
C PRO A 40 2.37 5.13 0.06
N ILE A 41 2.76 4.28 -0.89
CA ILE A 41 1.87 3.26 -1.44
C ILE A 41 2.02 1.99 -0.60
N LEU A 42 0.96 1.66 0.15
CA LEU A 42 0.96 0.50 1.05
C LEU A 42 0.71 -0.80 0.27
N THR A 43 -0.31 -0.79 -0.58
CA THR A 43 -0.75 -1.99 -1.28
C THR A 43 -1.47 -1.69 -2.58
N GLU A 44 -1.40 -2.62 -3.52
CA GLU A 44 -2.16 -2.62 -4.76
C GLU A 44 -3.18 -3.76 -4.71
N VAL A 45 -4.45 -3.42 -4.96
CA VAL A 45 -5.53 -4.40 -5.13
C VAL A 45 -5.78 -4.57 -6.62
N TYR A 46 -5.70 -5.80 -7.12
CA TYR A 46 -5.81 -6.09 -8.55
C TYR A 46 -6.59 -7.38 -8.78
N GLU A 47 -7.23 -7.50 -9.95
CA GLU A 47 -7.90 -8.73 -10.36
C GLU A 47 -6.94 -9.62 -11.14
N ARG A 48 -6.92 -10.92 -10.81
CA ARG A 48 -6.17 -11.94 -11.55
C ARG A 48 -7.03 -13.18 -11.71
N ALA A 49 -7.36 -13.51 -12.96
CA ALA A 49 -8.16 -14.69 -13.32
C ALA A 49 -9.48 -14.77 -12.53
N GLY A 50 -10.26 -13.68 -12.51
CA GLY A 50 -11.56 -13.62 -11.82
C GLY A 50 -11.48 -13.52 -10.30
N ASN A 51 -10.27 -13.36 -9.73
CA ASN A 51 -10.05 -13.30 -8.29
C ASN A 51 -9.35 -12.00 -7.90
N TRP A 52 -9.86 -11.34 -6.85
CA TRP A 52 -9.20 -10.20 -6.23
C TRP A 52 -7.93 -10.65 -5.50
N ARG A 53 -6.83 -9.97 -5.77
CA ARG A 53 -5.51 -10.20 -5.17
C ARG A 53 -4.99 -8.90 -4.62
N VAL A 54 -4.16 -9.03 -3.59
CA VAL A 54 -3.52 -7.89 -2.95
C VAL A 54 -2.01 -8.08 -2.98
N ARG A 55 -1.30 -7.04 -3.42
CA ARG A 55 0.16 -7.00 -3.44
C ARG A 55 0.66 -6.01 -2.41
N ALA A 56 1.46 -6.51 -1.49
CA ALA A 56 2.28 -5.72 -0.59
C ALA A 56 3.28 -4.89 -1.40
N VAL A 57 3.23 -3.54 -1.31
CA VAL A 57 4.18 -2.65 -1.99
C VAL A 57 5.13 -2.03 -0.98
N GLY A 58 4.60 -1.22 -0.05
CA GLY A 58 5.42 -0.55 0.96
C GLY A 58 6.49 0.37 0.36
N GLN A 59 6.13 1.17 -0.65
CA GLN A 59 7.03 2.11 -1.28
C GLN A 59 6.68 3.54 -0.85
N GLY A 60 7.61 4.22 -0.20
CA GLY A 60 7.51 5.64 0.09
C GLY A 60 7.83 6.49 -1.15
N TYR A 61 7.02 7.52 -1.41
CA TYR A 61 7.31 8.56 -2.39
C TYR A 61 7.66 9.86 -1.68
N SER A 62 8.67 10.56 -2.17
CA SER A 62 9.08 11.87 -1.65
C SER A 62 8.16 13.02 -2.09
N THR A 63 7.12 12.73 -2.88
CA THR A 63 6.13 13.70 -3.33
C THR A 63 4.95 13.77 -2.36
N ASP A 64 4.26 14.91 -2.35
CA ASP A 64 2.99 15.04 -1.65
C ASP A 64 1.90 14.14 -2.27
N LEU A 65 0.82 13.95 -1.52
CA LEU A 65 -0.28 13.07 -1.90
C LEU A 65 -1.05 13.61 -3.11
N ALA A 66 -1.17 14.92 -3.27
CA ALA A 66 -1.91 15.53 -4.37
C ALA A 66 -1.19 15.33 -5.71
N VAL A 67 0.14 15.47 -5.73
CA VAL A 67 1.01 15.15 -6.87
C VAL A 67 0.94 13.67 -7.20
N LEU A 68 0.99 12.79 -6.20
CA LEU A 68 0.85 11.35 -6.41
C LEU A 68 -0.53 11.01 -6.98
N ALA A 69 -1.61 11.54 -6.42
CA ALA A 69 -2.98 11.29 -6.88
C ALA A 69 -3.21 11.75 -8.32
N ARG A 70 -2.69 12.93 -8.70
CA ARG A 70 -2.78 13.44 -10.07
C ARG A 70 -2.04 12.55 -11.08
N SER A 71 -0.97 11.86 -10.68
CA SER A 71 -0.29 10.88 -11.55
C SER A 71 -1.17 9.67 -11.90
N TYR A 72 -2.19 9.38 -11.08
CA TYR A 72 -3.23 8.39 -11.35
C TYR A 72 -4.46 8.97 -12.07
N GLY A 73 -4.43 10.25 -12.47
CA GLY A 73 -5.55 10.93 -13.13
C GLY A 73 -6.66 11.39 -12.18
N VAL A 74 -6.40 11.44 -10.87
CA VAL A 74 -7.35 11.99 -9.90
C VAL A 74 -7.34 13.51 -9.96
N GLU A 75 -8.52 14.12 -10.13
CA GLU A 75 -8.68 15.56 -9.93
C GLU A 75 -8.65 15.88 -8.43
N VAL A 76 -7.74 16.78 -8.04
CA VAL A 76 -7.55 17.21 -6.65
C VAL A 76 -7.72 18.72 -6.58
N SER A 77 -8.76 19.15 -5.88
CA SER A 77 -8.98 20.55 -5.49
C SER A 77 -7.98 20.98 -4.41
N ASP A 78 -7.62 22.26 -4.41
CA ASP A 78 -6.74 22.89 -3.41
C ASP A 78 -7.39 23.02 -2.03
#